data_AF-A0A2S1QYG6-F1
#
_entry.id   AF-A0A2S1QYG6-F1
#
_cell.length_a   1.000
_cell.length_b   1.000
_cell.length_c   1.000
_cell.angle_alpha   90.00
_cell.angle_beta   90.00
_cell.angle_gamma   90.00
#
_symmetry.space_group_name_H-M   'P 1'
#
loop_
_entity.id
_entity.type
_entity.pdbx_description
1 polymer ?
#
loop_
_entity_poly.entity_id
_entity_poly.type
_entity_poly.pdbx_seq_one_letter_code
_entity_poly.pdbx_strand_id
1 'polypeptide(L)'
;MIRKITLLFAFLFSITALAQSECAKFKNGTFKVTDPASKKVCIIKRDGNTQTERMEESDETYDFDIVWIDDCTYTVSPTASTAARNKDVLKAGTITVKMTKVKESSYVQKVTVANNPKFRRVDEVFLMESK
;
A
#
# COMPACT_ATOMS: atom_id res chain seq x y z
N MET A 1 8.17 -5.26 -63.15
CA MET A 1 9.07 -5.26 -61.99
C MET A 1 8.46 -4.43 -60.87
N ILE A 2 8.23 -5.10 -59.73
CA ILE A 2 8.23 -4.61 -58.34
C ILE A 2 7.57 -3.24 -58.07
N ARG A 3 6.33 -3.27 -57.56
CA ARG A 3 5.77 -2.18 -56.76
C ARG A 3 4.72 -2.73 -55.77
N LYS A 4 5.18 -3.51 -54.80
CA LYS A 4 4.36 -4.01 -53.67
C LYS A 4 5.22 -4.16 -52.41
N ILE A 5 5.76 -3.05 -51.90
CA ILE A 5 6.41 -3.04 -50.56
C ILE A 5 6.06 -1.71 -49.90
N THR A 6 4.82 -1.57 -49.46
CA THR A 6 4.42 -0.42 -48.63
C THR A 6 3.27 -0.82 -47.72
N LEU A 7 3.45 -1.90 -46.95
CA LEU A 7 2.44 -2.34 -45.98
C LEU A 7 3.04 -3.22 -44.87
N LEU A 8 4.29 -2.95 -44.47
CA LEU A 8 4.97 -3.70 -43.41
C LEU A 8 5.46 -2.85 -42.22
N PHE A 9 5.06 -1.57 -42.14
CA PHE A 9 5.56 -0.65 -41.09
C PHE A 9 4.51 -0.25 -40.05
N ALA A 10 3.29 -0.77 -40.11
CA ALA A 10 2.20 -0.42 -39.19
C ALA A 10 2.01 -1.42 -38.03
N PHE A 11 2.82 -2.48 -37.93
CA PHE A 11 2.60 -3.56 -36.95
C PHE A 11 3.54 -3.55 -35.74
N LEU A 12 4.38 -2.53 -35.58
CA LEU A 12 5.39 -2.46 -34.51
C LEU A 12 5.00 -1.57 -33.32
N PHE A 13 3.79 -0.99 -33.30
CA PHE A 13 3.41 0.00 -32.27
C PHE A 13 2.60 -0.56 -31.08
N SER A 14 2.37 -1.87 -30.97
CA SER A 14 1.34 -2.39 -30.05
C SER A 14 1.85 -3.06 -28.77
N ILE A 15 3.13 -2.97 -28.38
CA ILE A 15 3.64 -3.76 -27.24
C ILE A 15 4.33 -2.94 -26.14
N THR A 16 4.22 -1.61 -26.13
CA THR A 16 4.66 -0.80 -24.98
C THR A 16 3.53 -0.57 -23.98
N ALA A 17 2.66 -1.57 -23.76
CA ALA A 17 1.96 -1.69 -22.49
C ALA A 17 2.99 -2.08 -21.43
N LEU A 18 3.84 -1.11 -21.09
CA LEU A 18 4.72 -1.15 -19.93
C LEU A 18 3.86 -1.64 -18.77
N ALA A 19 4.28 -2.71 -18.13
CA ALA A 19 3.73 -3.19 -16.89
C ALA A 19 3.74 -2.03 -15.89
N GLN A 20 2.67 -1.24 -15.86
CA GLN A 20 2.46 -0.27 -14.79
C GLN A 20 2.42 -1.11 -13.53
N SER A 21 3.31 -0.80 -12.59
CA SER A 21 3.31 -1.48 -11.29
C SER A 21 1.89 -1.44 -10.74
N GLU A 22 1.25 -2.60 -10.62
CA GLU A 22 -0.15 -2.67 -10.17
C GLU A 22 -0.34 -2.11 -8.76
N CYS A 23 0.76 -1.93 -8.00
CA CYS A 23 0.77 -1.32 -6.68
C CYS A 23 0.57 0.20 -6.70
N ALA A 24 0.91 0.89 -7.79
CA ALA A 24 0.87 2.35 -7.87
C ALA A 24 -0.54 2.92 -7.61
N LYS A 25 -1.58 2.19 -8.01
CA LYS A 25 -2.98 2.57 -7.76
C LYS A 25 -3.37 2.57 -6.28
N PHE A 26 -2.59 1.92 -5.42
CA PHE A 26 -2.82 1.84 -3.97
C PHE A 26 -1.96 2.83 -3.17
N LYS A 27 -1.21 3.72 -3.83
CA LYS A 27 -0.52 4.82 -3.14
C LYS A 27 -1.49 5.83 -2.54
N ASN A 28 -2.72 5.89 -3.05
CA ASN A 28 -3.79 6.74 -2.56
C ASN A 28 -5.07 5.94 -2.39
N GLY A 29 -5.91 6.31 -1.42
CA GLY A 29 -7.24 5.74 -1.23
C GLY A 29 -7.60 5.49 0.22
N THR A 30 -8.82 5.00 0.43
CA THR A 30 -9.27 4.52 1.73
C THR A 30 -9.34 3.01 1.68
N PHE A 31 -8.76 2.37 2.69
CA PHE A 31 -8.64 0.93 2.76
C PHE A 31 -9.18 0.41 4.08
N LYS A 32 -9.50 -0.87 4.10
CA LYS A 32 -9.80 -1.61 5.32
C LYS A 32 -8.94 -2.85 5.42
N VAL A 33 -8.51 -3.14 6.65
CA VAL A 33 -7.86 -4.40 7.01
C VAL A 33 -8.52 -4.95 8.26
N THR A 34 -8.85 -6.23 8.27
CA THR A 34 -9.47 -6.90 9.41
C THR A 34 -8.41 -7.70 10.13
N ASP A 35 -8.20 -7.43 11.41
CA ASP A 35 -7.31 -8.24 12.23
C ASP A 35 -7.91 -9.65 12.39
N PRO A 36 -7.20 -10.72 11.99
CA PRO A 36 -7.78 -12.05 11.94
C PRO A 36 -8.11 -12.61 13.33
N ALA A 37 -7.42 -12.17 14.38
CA ALA A 37 -7.59 -12.66 15.75
C ALA A 37 -8.75 -11.97 16.47
N SER A 38 -8.76 -10.64 16.46
CA SER A 38 -9.74 -9.81 17.17
C SER A 38 -10.99 -9.49 16.35
N LYS A 39 -10.96 -9.71 15.03
CA LYS A 39 -12.01 -9.31 14.06
C LYS A 39 -12.25 -7.80 13.96
N LYS A 40 -11.42 -6.99 14.62
CA LYS A 40 -11.48 -5.53 14.54
C LYS A 40 -11.06 -5.06 13.15
N VAL A 41 -11.76 -4.05 12.66
CA VAL A 41 -11.48 -3.43 11.35
C VAL A 41 -10.68 -2.16 11.57
N CYS A 42 -9.50 -2.07 10.96
CA CYS A 42 -8.74 -0.83 10.85
C CYS A 42 -9.04 -0.19 9.50
N ILE A 43 -9.39 1.09 9.53
CA ILE A 43 -9.58 1.94 8.36
C ILE A 43 -8.30 2.75 8.16
N ILE A 44 -7.75 2.67 6.95
CA ILE A 44 -6.50 3.31 6.57
C ILE A 44 -6.80 4.29 5.44
N LYS A 45 -6.61 5.59 5.67
CA LYS A 45 -6.64 6.60 4.61
C LYS A 45 -5.21 6.91 4.22
N ARG A 46 -4.87 6.78 2.94
CA ARG A 46 -3.54 7.10 2.39
C ARG A 46 -3.64 8.20 1.35
N ASP A 47 -2.76 9.19 1.49
CA ASP A 47 -2.59 10.29 0.54
C ASP A 47 -1.09 10.56 0.34
N GLY A 48 -0.55 10.00 -0.74
CA GLY A 48 0.86 10.04 -1.12
C GLY A 48 1.78 9.46 -0.05
N ASN A 49 2.40 10.36 0.71
CA ASN A 49 3.38 10.07 1.76
C ASN A 49 2.78 10.18 3.17
N THR A 50 1.47 10.26 3.30
CA THR A 50 0.78 10.34 4.59
C THR A 50 -0.24 9.22 4.72
N GLN A 51 -0.42 8.74 5.95
CA GLN A 51 -1.40 7.72 6.27
C GLN A 51 -2.05 8.00 7.62
N THR A 52 -3.37 8.01 7.65
CA THR A 52 -4.16 8.09 8.89
C THR A 52 -4.86 6.76 9.11
N GLU A 53 -4.70 6.18 10.29
CA GLU A 53 -5.34 4.94 10.70
C GLU A 53 -6.30 5.18 11.87
N ARG A 54 -7.42 4.46 11.86
CA ARG A 54 -8.33 4.38 13.00
C ARG A 54 -9.00 3.02 13.06
N MET A 55 -9.41 2.59 14.24
CA MET A 55 -10.32 1.44 14.34
C MET A 55 -11.74 1.88 13.94
N GLU A 56 -12.51 1.00 13.31
CA GLU A 56 -13.88 1.31 12.90
C GLU A 56 -14.77 1.75 14.08
N GLU A 57 -14.54 1.14 15.24
CA GLU A 57 -15.24 1.35 16.52
C GLU A 57 -14.71 2.52 17.36
N SER A 58 -13.72 3.27 16.87
CA SER A 58 -13.08 4.37 17.61
C SER A 58 -12.90 5.61 16.73
N ASP A 59 -13.05 6.78 17.36
CA ASP A 59 -12.73 8.08 16.75
C ASP A 59 -11.25 8.45 16.92
N GLU A 60 -10.48 7.68 17.69
CA GLU A 60 -9.04 7.89 17.84
C GLU A 60 -8.32 7.61 16.52
N THR A 61 -7.51 8.57 16.08
CA THR A 61 -6.73 8.51 14.85
C THR A 61 -5.23 8.55 15.14
N TYR A 62 -4.49 7.82 14.32
CA TYR A 62 -3.04 7.73 14.34
C TYR A 62 -2.50 8.14 12.99
N ASP A 63 -1.65 9.16 12.96
CA ASP A 63 -1.08 9.71 11.74
C ASP A 63 0.37 9.25 11.57
N PHE A 64 0.69 8.80 10.36
CA PHE A 64 1.97 8.21 10.01
C PHE A 64 2.53 8.84 8.74
N ASP A 65 3.85 8.97 8.73
CA ASP A 65 4.65 9.31 7.56
C ASP A 65 4.99 8.04 6.79
N ILE A 66 4.86 8.11 5.46
CA ILE A 66 5.20 7.06 4.51
C ILE A 66 6.42 7.48 3.69
N VAL A 67 7.36 6.54 3.54
CA VAL A 67 8.46 6.65 2.57
C VAL A 67 8.40 5.45 1.64
N TRP A 68 8.12 5.70 0.36
CA TRP A 68 8.13 4.68 -0.68
C TRP A 68 9.57 4.33 -1.05
N ILE A 69 9.91 3.05 -0.92
CA ILE A 69 11.21 2.50 -1.35
C ILE A 69 11.13 2.13 -2.84
N ASP A 70 10.01 1.54 -3.23
CA ASP A 70 9.64 1.24 -4.61
C ASP A 70 8.10 1.33 -4.74
N ASP A 71 7.52 0.91 -5.86
CA ASP A 71 6.07 1.04 -6.05
C ASP A 71 5.22 0.13 -5.15
N CYS A 72 5.78 -0.96 -4.63
CA CYS A 72 5.09 -1.96 -3.82
C CYS A 72 5.61 -2.03 -2.37
N THR A 73 6.71 -1.33 -2.05
CA THR A 73 7.35 -1.38 -0.75
C THR A 73 7.50 0.02 -0.18
N TYR A 74 7.06 0.19 1.08
CA TYR A 74 7.18 1.45 1.79
C TYR A 74 7.42 1.21 3.28
N THR A 75 7.96 2.23 3.94
CA THR A 75 8.05 2.27 5.40
C THR A 75 6.97 3.17 5.97
N VAL A 76 6.50 2.83 7.16
CA VAL A 76 5.53 3.59 7.96
C VAL A 76 6.21 3.98 9.27
N SER A 77 6.12 5.25 9.64
CA SER A 77 6.64 5.76 10.92
C SER A 77 5.63 6.73 11.54
N PRO A 78 5.44 6.72 12.87
CA PRO A 78 4.50 7.61 13.52
C PRO A 78 4.96 9.06 13.41
N THR A 79 4.02 9.96 13.13
CA THR A 79 4.26 11.41 13.20
C THR A 79 4.63 11.83 14.63
N ALA A 80 5.29 12.98 14.78
CA ALA A 80 5.66 13.51 16.10
C ALA A 80 4.44 13.71 17.02
N SER A 81 3.30 14.14 16.47
CA SER A 81 2.05 14.31 17.22
C SER A 81 1.52 12.97 17.74
N THR A 82 1.51 11.94 16.89
CA THR A 82 1.08 10.59 17.24
C THR A 82 2.01 9.97 18.30
N ALA A 83 3.32 10.10 18.12
CA ALA A 83 4.31 9.63 19.09
C ALA A 83 4.21 10.33 20.45
N ALA A 84 3.84 11.61 20.48
CA ALA A 84 3.62 12.35 21.71
C ALA A 84 2.36 11.89 22.46
N ARG A 85 1.27 11.58 21.75
CA ARG A 85 0.02 11.08 22.34
C ARG A 85 0.15 9.65 22.85
N ASN A 86 0.82 8.78 22.09
CA ASN A 86 0.97 7.37 22.42
C ASN A 86 2.40 6.92 22.15
N LYS A 87 3.22 6.79 23.20
CA LYS A 87 4.62 6.36 23.07
C LYS A 87 4.78 4.90 22.65
N ASP A 88 3.74 4.07 22.81
CA ASP A 88 3.82 2.64 22.49
C ASP A 88 3.96 2.38 20.99
N VAL A 89 3.51 3.32 20.14
CA VAL A 89 3.69 3.26 18.68
C VAL A 89 5.16 3.24 18.26
N LEU A 90 6.07 3.72 19.12
CA LEU A 90 7.51 3.71 18.88
C LEU A 90 8.16 2.35 19.16
N LYS A 91 7.51 1.46 19.91
CA LYS A 91 8.08 0.16 20.31
C LYS A 91 8.42 -0.72 19.11
N ALA A 92 7.62 -0.63 18.03
CA ALA A 92 7.84 -1.40 16.81
C ALA A 92 9.11 -0.95 16.03
N GLY A 93 9.56 0.29 16.22
CA GLY A 93 10.52 0.92 15.33
C GLY A 93 9.93 1.14 13.94
N THR A 94 10.78 1.24 12.91
CA THR A 94 10.34 1.39 11.52
C THR A 94 9.56 0.15 11.07
N ILE A 95 8.33 0.36 10.61
CA ILE A 95 7.49 -0.69 10.02
C ILE A 95 7.74 -0.68 8.51
N THR A 96 8.02 -1.84 7.92
CA THR A 96 8.11 -2.02 6.46
C THR A 96 6.93 -2.82 5.97
N VAL A 97 6.25 -2.30 4.96
CA VAL A 97 5.11 -2.94 4.31
C VAL A 97 5.49 -3.23 2.87
N LYS A 98 5.27 -4.48 2.45
CA LYS A 98 5.45 -4.93 1.06
C LYS A 98 4.15 -5.52 0.53
N MET A 99 3.63 -4.97 -0.55
CA MET A 99 2.54 -5.56 -1.31
C MET A 99 3.10 -6.76 -2.09
N THR A 100 2.59 -7.96 -1.82
CA THR A 100 3.11 -9.21 -2.41
C THR A 100 2.19 -9.78 -3.48
N LYS A 101 0.91 -9.41 -3.47
CA LYS A 101 -0.06 -9.80 -4.48
C LYS A 101 -1.11 -8.70 -4.64
N VAL A 102 -1.29 -8.23 -5.85
CA VAL A 102 -2.29 -7.20 -6.18
C VAL A 102 -3.48 -7.85 -6.87
N LYS A 103 -4.68 -7.35 -6.57
CA LYS A 103 -5.94 -7.63 -7.26
C LYS A 103 -6.57 -6.30 -7.68
N GLU A 104 -7.74 -6.35 -8.31
CA GLU A 104 -8.45 -5.15 -8.74
C GLU A 104 -8.75 -4.18 -7.57
N SER A 105 -9.39 -4.69 -6.53
CA SER A 105 -9.87 -3.92 -5.35
C SER A 105 -9.18 -4.31 -4.04
N SER A 106 -8.10 -5.07 -4.08
CA SER A 106 -7.36 -5.46 -2.86
C SER A 106 -5.90 -5.76 -3.14
N TYR A 107 -5.11 -5.86 -2.08
CA TYR A 107 -3.75 -6.38 -2.13
C TYR A 107 -3.42 -7.18 -0.87
N VAL A 108 -2.57 -8.19 -1.01
CA VAL A 108 -1.94 -8.88 0.11
C VAL A 108 -0.67 -8.14 0.48
N GLN A 109 -0.51 -7.84 1.76
CA GLN A 109 0.69 -7.20 2.30
C GLN A 109 1.44 -8.13 3.23
N LYS A 110 2.76 -7.94 3.29
CA LYS A 110 3.64 -8.49 4.31
C LYS A 110 4.21 -7.35 5.13
N VAL A 111 4.04 -7.40 6.44
CA VAL A 111 4.50 -6.40 7.40
C VAL A 111 5.65 -6.95 8.23
N THR A 112 6.72 -6.17 8.35
CA THR A 112 7.86 -6.45 9.23
C THR A 112 8.19 -5.22 10.07
N VAL A 113 8.80 -5.41 11.24
CA VAL A 113 9.16 -4.30 12.13
C VAL A 113 10.62 -4.42 12.54
N ALA A 114 11.33 -3.28 12.59
CA ALA A 114 12.77 -3.26 12.83
C ALA A 114 13.15 -3.85 14.19
N ASN A 115 12.38 -3.53 15.24
CA ASN A 115 12.71 -3.94 16.61
C ASN A 115 12.33 -5.40 16.93
N ASN A 116 11.63 -6.08 16.03
CA ASN A 116 11.31 -7.50 16.15
C ASN A 116 11.50 -8.22 14.81
N PRO A 117 12.74 -8.65 14.49
CA PRO A 117 13.03 -9.32 13.22
C PRO A 117 12.28 -10.63 12.99
N LYS A 118 11.70 -11.25 14.02
CA LYS A 118 10.88 -12.46 13.91
C LYS A 118 9.41 -12.16 13.63
N PHE A 119 8.94 -10.95 13.93
CA PHE A 119 7.57 -10.56 13.66
C PHE A 119 7.30 -10.48 12.16
N ARG A 120 6.29 -11.20 11.71
CA ARG A 120 5.77 -11.16 10.34
C ARG A 120 4.26 -11.20 10.40
N ARG A 121 3.59 -10.21 9.82
CA ARG A 121 2.13 -10.24 9.63
C ARG A 121 1.83 -10.26 8.13
N VAL A 122 0.84 -11.05 7.74
CA VAL A 122 0.36 -11.09 6.36
C VAL A 122 -1.14 -10.86 6.40
N ASP A 123 -1.59 -9.80 5.73
CA ASP A 123 -3.00 -9.42 5.68
C ASP A 123 -3.42 -9.16 4.24
N GLU A 124 -4.72 -9.32 3.97
CA GLU A 124 -5.33 -8.75 2.79
C GLU A 124 -5.99 -7.41 3.14
N VAL A 125 -5.64 -6.39 2.35
CA VAL A 125 -6.13 -5.01 2.49
C VAL A 125 -7.07 -4.74 1.32
N PHE A 126 -8.26 -4.24 1.62
CA PHE A 126 -9.31 -4.00 0.63
C PHE A 126 -9.51 -2.49 0.43
N LEU A 127 -9.58 -2.07 -0.83
CA LEU A 127 -10.02 -0.72 -1.19
C LEU A 127 -11.49 -0.55 -0.77
N MET A 128 -11.80 0.58 -0.17
CA MET A 128 -13.17 1.00 0.11
C MET A 128 -13.65 1.88 -1.04
N GLU A 129 -14.82 1.55 -1.58
CA GLU A 129 -15.48 2.40 -2.57
C GLU A 129 -15.75 3.78 -1.96
N SER A 130 -15.45 4.84 -2.71
CA SER A 130 -15.94 6.18 -2.39
C SER A 130 -17.46 6.18 -2.54
N LYS A 131 -18.17 6.38 -1.42
CA LYS A 131 -19.62 6.61 -1.43
C LYS A 131 -19.97 7.89 -2.18
#